data_AF-A0A0F3RML7-F1
#
_entry.id   AF-A0A0F3RML7-F1
#
_cell.length_a   1.000
_cell.length_b   1.000
_cell.length_c   1.000
_cell.angle_alpha   90.00
_cell.angle_beta   90.00
_cell.angle_gamma   90.00
#
_symmetry.space_group_name_H-M   'P 1'
#
loop_
_entity.id
_entity.type
_entity.pdbx_description
1 polymer ?
#
loop_
_entity_poly.entity_id
_entity_poly.type
_entity_poly.pdbx_seq_one_letter_code
_entity_poly.pdbx_strand_id
1 'polypeptide(L)' 'MESISLKLTNRLLRKIKIPNEGTLIIHDEGEAKLKVKVSCTERKTLSFEKKFRKEGIKIKIG' A
#
# COMPACT_ATOMS: atom_id res chain seq x y z
N MET A 1 -7.29 2.72 -12.36
CA MET A 1 -6.39 2.72 -11.18
C MET A 1 -6.03 1.29 -10.92
N GLU A 2 -4.76 0.92 -11.06
CA GLU A 2 -4.36 -0.48 -10.92
C GLU A 2 -4.10 -0.83 -9.46
N SER A 3 -4.74 -1.92 -9.01
CA SER A 3 -4.60 -2.45 -7.67
C SER A 3 -4.27 -3.93 -7.74
N ILE A 4 -3.23 -4.35 -7.03
CA ILE A 4 -2.87 -5.76 -6.90
C ILE A 4 -2.97 -6.17 -5.43
N SER A 5 -3.37 -7.42 -5.18
CA SER A 5 -3.37 -8.02 -3.85
C SER A 5 -2.23 -9.02 -3.77
N LEU A 6 -1.30 -8.82 -2.85
CA LEU A 6 -0.11 -9.67 -2.66
C LEU A 6 0.31 -9.61 -1.20
N LYS A 7 0.77 -10.73 -0.65
CA LYS A 7 1.45 -10.74 0.65
C LYS A 7 2.69 -9.83 0.64
N LEU A 8 2.61 -8.72 1.36
CA LEU A 8 3.69 -7.74 1.49
C LEU A 8 4.83 -8.32 2.33
N THR A 9 5.99 -8.39 1.70
CA THR A 9 7.24 -8.76 2.37
C THR A 9 8.29 -7.69 2.13
N ASN A 10 9.27 -7.57 3.02
CA ASN A 10 10.40 -6.65 2.83
C ASN A 10 11.11 -6.84 1.48
N ARG A 11 11.17 -8.10 1.00
CA ARG A 11 11.74 -8.42 -0.32
C ARG A 11 10.90 -7.85 -1.46
N LEU A 12 9.57 -7.91 -1.37
CA LEU A 12 8.66 -7.36 -2.37
C LEU A 12 8.72 -5.81 -2.39
N LEU A 13 8.70 -5.17 -1.22
CA LEU A 13 8.79 -3.71 -1.06
C LEU A 13 10.01 -3.09 -1.76
N ARG A 14 11.14 -3.78 -1.71
CA ARG A 14 12.39 -3.38 -2.39
C ARG A 14 12.32 -3.57 -3.91
N LYS A 15 11.58 -4.58 -4.38
CA LYS A 15 11.45 -4.89 -5.81
C LYS A 15 10.39 -4.06 -6.53
N ILE A 16 9.43 -3.47 -5.80
CA ILE A 16 8.41 -2.61 -6.39
C ILE A 16 9.10 -1.38 -7.00
N LYS A 17 9.01 -1.31 -8.33
CA LYS A 17 9.44 -0.17 -9.13
C LYS A 17 8.39 0.93 -9.05
N ILE A 18 8.85 2.17 -9.22
CA ILE A 18 7.98 3.33 -9.34
C ILE A 18 7.32 3.25 -10.72
N PRO A 19 5.97 3.35 -10.80
CA PRO A 19 5.29 3.35 -12.10
C PRO A 19 5.64 4.65 -12.84
N ASN A 20 5.83 4.58 -14.15
CA ASN A 20 6.15 5.77 -14.96
C ASN A 20 4.98 6.77 -14.98
N GLU A 21 3.74 6.27 -14.94
CA GLU A 21 2.53 7.08 -14.90
C GLU A 21 1.55 6.57 -13.84
N GLY A 22 0.79 7.49 -13.25
CA GLY A 22 -0.30 7.16 -12.34
C GLY A 22 0.16 6.69 -10.95
N THR A 23 -0.59 5.74 -10.39
CA THR A 23 -0.39 5.25 -9.03
C THR A 23 -0.62 3.75 -9.00
N LEU A 24 0.35 3.03 -8.47
CA LEU A 24 0.21 1.63 -8.13
C LEU A 24 -0.25 1.49 -6.67
N ILE A 25 -1.29 0.70 -6.48
CA ILE A 25 -1.77 0.33 -5.15
C ILE A 25 -1.52 -1.17 -4.94
N ILE A 26 -0.92 -1.51 -3.82
CA ILE A 26 -0.69 -2.90 -3.42
C ILE A 26 -1.37 -3.12 -2.08
N HIS A 27 -2.33 -4.03 -2.08
CA HIS A 27 -3.03 -4.50 -0.89
C HIS A 27 -2.31 -5.71 -0.33
N ASP A 28 -2.08 -5.73 0.98
CA ASP A 28 -1.62 -6.91 1.68
C ASP A 28 -2.76 -7.90 1.85
N GLU A 29 -2.47 -9.17 1.62
CA GLU A 29 -3.40 -10.28 1.88
C GLU A 29 -3.43 -10.72 3.36
N GLY A 30 -2.64 -10.07 4.22
CA GLY A 30 -2.62 -10.33 5.65
C GLY A 30 -3.88 -9.84 6.36
N GLU A 31 -3.99 -10.25 7.63
CA GLU A 31 -5.10 -9.89 8.53
C GLU A 31 -5.16 -8.38 8.78
N ALA A 32 -3.99 -7.75 8.78
CA ALA A 32 -3.82 -6.31 8.74
C ALA A 32 -3.98 -5.84 7.28
N LYS A 33 -5.04 -5.09 6.97
CA LYS A 33 -5.28 -4.50 5.63
C LYS A 33 -4.28 -3.38 5.31
N LEU A 34 -3.01 -3.75 5.22
CA LEU A 34 -1.93 -2.87 4.85
C LEU A 34 -2.05 -2.55 3.36
N LYS A 35 -1.75 -1.29 3.03
CA LYS A 35 -1.82 -0.78 1.67
C LYS A 35 -0.59 0.06 1.40
N VAL A 36 0.18 -0.35 0.39
CA VAL A 36 1.29 0.43 -0.14
C VAL A 36 0.78 1.22 -1.33
N LYS A 37 1.02 2.53 -1.33
CA LYS A 37 0.77 3.40 -2.48
C LYS A 37 2.12 3.84 -3.03
N VAL A 38 2.35 3.60 -4.32
CA VAL A 38 3.53 4.09 -5.04
C VAL A 38 3.05 4.99 -6.16
N SER A 39 3.40 6.26 -6.11
CA SER A 39 3.12 7.22 -7.17
C SER A 39 4.32 7.40 -8.08
N CYS A 40 4.07 7.84 -9.32
CA CYS A 40 5.12 8.19 -10.29
C CYS A 40 6.10 9.27 -9.80
N THR A 41 5.71 10.07 -8.81
CA THR A 41 6.55 11.09 -8.14
C THR A 41 7.55 10.50 -7.13
N GLU A 42 7.99 9.27 -7.33
CA GLU A 42 8.94 8.51 -6.48
C GLU A 42 8.54 8.29 -5.00
N ARG A 43 7.35 8.73 -4.59
CA ARG A 43 6.91 8.66 -3.20
C ARG A 43 6.25 7.32 -2.88
N LYS A 44 6.97 6.46 -2.16
CA LYS A 44 6.38 5.27 -1.50
C LYS A 44 5.71 5.71 -0.20
N THR A 45 4.39 5.57 -0.12
CA THR A 45 3.64 5.81 1.11
C THR A 45 3.08 4.48 1.59
N LEU A 46 3.46 4.06 2.80
CA LEU A 46 2.80 2.94 3.46
C LEU A 46 1.59 3.48 4.25
N SER A 47 0.46 2.82 4.10
CA SER A 47 -0.74 3.13 4.87
C SER A 47 -1.33 1.86 5.45
N PHE A 48 -1.83 1.97 6.66
CA PHE A 48 -2.55 0.91 7.34
C PHE A 48 -3.99 1.34 7.51
N GLU A 49 -4.92 0.52 7.07
CA GLU A 49 -6.34 0.74 7.32
C GLU A 49 -6.84 -0.34 8.28
N LYS A 50 -7.32 0.08 9.46
CA LYS A 50 -8.01 -0.80 10.39
C LYS A 50 -9.39 -0.24 10.65
N LYS A 51 -10.41 -1.06 10.44
CA LYS A 51 -11.74 -0.74 10.93
C LYS A 51 -11.72 -0.87 12.43
N PHE A 52 -11.94 0.24 13.13
CA PHE A 52 -12.11 0.25 14.58
C PHE A 52 -13.53 0.72 14.85
N ARG A 53 -14.40 -0.22 15.28
CA ARG A 53 -15.86 -0.01 15.38
C ARG A 53 -16.49 0.33 14.02
N LYS A 54 -17.39 1.33 13.96
CA LYS A 54 -18.07 1.82 12.75
C LYS A 54 -17.23 2.83 11.96
N GLU A 55 -16.03 3.17 12.41
CA GLU A 55 -15.15 4.15 11.76
C GLU A 55 -13.88 3.48 11.22
N GLY A 56 -13.49 3.87 10.01
CA GLY A 56 -12.25 3.41 9.39
C GLY A 56 -11.10 4.33 9.79
N ILE A 57 -10.12 3.80 10.53
CA ILE A 57 -8.91 4.57 10.87
C ILE A 57 -7.86 4.26 9.81
N LYS A 58 -7.38 5.32 9.15
CA LYS A 58 -6.28 5.24 8.18
C LYS A 58 -5.05 5.93 8.75
N ILE A 59 -4.01 5.14 9.01
CA ILE A 59 -2.73 5.62 9.50
C ILE A 59 -1.75 5.64 8.33
N LYS A 60 -1.12 6.78 8.08
CA LYS A 60 0.03 6.86 7.16
C LYS A 60 1.29 6.60 7.97
N ILE A 61 2.08 5.65 7.53
CA ILE A 61 3.37 5.29 8.12
C ILE A 61 4.39 5.67 7.05
N GLY A 62 5.06 6.80 7.23
CA GLY A 62 5.95 7.40 6.25
C GLY A 62 6.94 8.32 6.91
#